data_AF-A0A9E5RZT3-F1
#
_entry.id   AF-A0A9E5RZT3-F1
#
_cell.length_a   1.000
_cell.length_b   1.000
_cell.length_c   1.000
_cell.angle_alpha   90.00
_cell.angle_beta   90.00
_cell.angle_gamma   90.00
#
_symmetry.space_group_name_H-M   'P 1'
#
loop_
_entity.id
_entity.type
_entity.pdbx_description
1 polymer ?
#
loop_
_entity_poly.entity_id
_entity_poly.type
_entity_poly.pdbx_seq_one_letter_code
_entity_poly.pdbx_strand_id
1 'polypeptide(L)'
;MDFTASQERQRAEQMVERFIDRFQPCYRFLAYYAALPLLLTPELVNYLRVEFLRDENVPWVAEVDLLLSDLCRQVGYELYTIDTAIRAYLLEEMKRELGIERMQEVAKSLIGYIRYLFQNNSYISAKELQAQQWAAMVYLEETREQVVREIAEGFESYGTSAIGKGLVNLADLARLANITKELAPELINYQNLLDYAGVVSKVVANASEIKHEDIKRSYQILPDIELRIPDDLVPDNLISDNLQQLELSTSASISEFISPFSRKATGNNSRDFFDREELLQQIFQILAQGGNISLVGESAIGKTSILHQICNQGKERLRSMGVLARDFVYFNLQLVTNEEEFYEALCDVLEIPFSPGYQLVRALRNKHYVLCLDEIEKLDDSAFTSNIRSLLRGLADGIDEPLKLIIAGRSPLDILF
;
A
#
# COMPACT_ATOMS: atom_id res chain seq x y z
N MET A 1 5.23 -21.58 -20.62
CA MET A 1 6.13 -21.53 -19.45
C MET A 1 6.70 -20.14 -19.40
N ASP A 2 6.42 -19.42 -18.32
CA ASP A 2 6.59 -17.96 -18.24
C ASP A 2 8.05 -17.61 -17.94
N PHE A 3 8.74 -17.02 -18.92
CA PHE A 3 10.16 -16.68 -18.85
C PHE A 3 10.46 -15.67 -17.71
N THR A 4 9.47 -14.86 -17.35
CA THR A 4 9.52 -13.87 -16.26
C THR A 4 9.57 -14.52 -14.88
N ALA A 5 8.69 -15.49 -14.61
CA ALA A 5 8.62 -16.19 -13.31
C ALA A 5 9.92 -16.95 -13.00
N SER A 6 10.53 -17.56 -14.02
CA SER A 6 11.83 -18.23 -13.86
C SER A 6 12.97 -17.25 -13.54
N GLN A 7 12.93 -16.02 -14.07
CA GLN A 7 13.94 -14.99 -13.76
C GLN A 7 13.74 -14.39 -12.38
N GLU A 8 12.49 -14.14 -11.97
CA GLU A 8 12.15 -13.64 -10.63
C GLU A 8 12.60 -14.62 -9.56
N ARG A 9 12.35 -15.92 -9.76
CA ARG A 9 12.81 -16.98 -8.85
C ARG A 9 14.34 -17.02 -8.73
N GLN A 10 15.07 -16.94 -9.86
CA GLN A 10 16.54 -16.91 -9.84
C GLN A 10 17.10 -15.67 -9.13
N ARG A 11 16.45 -14.51 -9.25
CA ARG A 11 16.85 -13.30 -8.52
C ARG A 11 16.60 -13.46 -7.02
N ALA A 12 15.44 -13.98 -6.64
CA ALA A 12 15.10 -14.26 -5.25
C ALA A 12 16.12 -15.21 -4.61
N GLU A 13 16.46 -16.30 -5.29
CA GLU A 13 17.53 -17.23 -4.89
C GLU A 13 18.85 -16.50 -4.67
N GLN A 14 19.32 -15.72 -5.65
CA GLN A 14 20.58 -14.97 -5.52
C GLN A 14 20.58 -13.97 -4.36
N MET A 15 19.46 -13.33 -4.07
CA MET A 15 19.35 -12.39 -2.94
C MET A 15 19.43 -13.12 -1.61
N VAL A 16 18.73 -14.26 -1.48
CA VAL A 16 18.77 -15.09 -0.27
C VAL A 16 20.17 -15.66 -0.05
N GLU A 17 20.80 -16.22 -1.08
CA GLU A 17 22.16 -16.76 -0.95
C GLU A 17 23.17 -15.67 -0.59
N ARG A 18 23.10 -14.48 -1.19
CA ARG A 18 23.95 -13.35 -0.80
C ARG A 18 23.76 -12.94 0.66
N PHE A 19 22.52 -12.94 1.14
CA PHE A 19 22.23 -12.65 2.55
C PHE A 19 22.88 -13.70 3.47
N ILE A 20 22.75 -14.98 3.14
CA ILE A 20 23.31 -16.09 3.93
C ILE A 20 24.85 -16.05 3.90
N ASP A 21 25.45 -15.84 2.73
CA ASP A 21 26.91 -15.73 2.55
C ASP A 21 27.51 -14.54 3.29
N ARG A 22 26.77 -13.42 3.37
CA ARG A 22 27.19 -12.22 4.08
C ARG A 22 27.25 -12.44 5.59
N PHE A 23 26.36 -13.27 6.13
CA PHE A 23 26.24 -13.53 7.55
C PHE A 23 26.70 -14.95 7.88
N GLN A 24 25.77 -15.88 8.12
CA GLN A 24 26.07 -17.26 8.49
C GLN A 24 25.02 -18.22 7.93
N PRO A 25 25.39 -19.50 7.65
CA PRO A 25 24.45 -20.50 7.13
C PRO A 25 23.16 -20.67 7.96
N CYS A 26 23.23 -20.53 9.28
CA CYS A 26 22.07 -20.69 10.18
C CYS A 26 21.00 -19.60 9.99
N TYR A 27 21.32 -18.46 9.35
CA TYR A 27 20.35 -17.40 9.05
C TYR A 27 19.28 -17.87 8.05
N ARG A 28 19.60 -18.89 7.24
CA ARG A 28 18.65 -19.52 6.30
C ARG A 28 17.38 -19.97 7.02
N PHE A 29 17.53 -20.61 8.17
CA PHE A 29 16.39 -21.09 8.92
C PHE A 29 15.53 -19.93 9.43
N LEU A 30 16.13 -18.86 9.97
CA LEU A 30 15.39 -17.67 10.39
C LEU A 30 14.60 -17.05 9.23
N ALA A 31 15.21 -16.95 8.05
CA ALA A 31 14.53 -16.47 6.84
C ALA A 31 13.34 -17.36 6.45
N TYR A 32 13.47 -18.69 6.54
CA TYR A 32 12.34 -19.62 6.30
C TYR A 32 11.17 -19.36 7.24
N TYR A 33 11.42 -19.34 8.55
CA TYR A 33 10.35 -19.13 9.53
C TYR A 33 9.72 -17.74 9.40
N ALA A 34 10.52 -16.71 9.08
CA ALA A 34 10.04 -15.35 8.85
C ALA A 34 9.25 -15.18 7.54
N ALA A 35 9.33 -16.12 6.61
CA ALA A 35 8.54 -16.11 5.38
C ALA A 35 7.08 -16.56 5.58
N LEU A 36 6.79 -17.27 6.68
CA LEU A 36 5.43 -17.75 6.96
C LEU A 36 4.45 -16.59 7.22
N PRO A 37 4.72 -15.63 8.14
CA PRO A 37 3.91 -14.43 8.29
C PRO A 37 3.90 -13.56 7.03
N LEU A 38 2.87 -12.74 6.87
CA LEU A 38 2.85 -11.70 5.83
C LEU A 38 3.49 -10.39 6.32
N LEU A 39 3.49 -10.13 7.62
CA LEU A 39 4.11 -8.96 8.27
C LEU A 39 5.02 -9.43 9.39
N LEU A 40 6.12 -8.72 9.55
CA LEU A 40 7.12 -8.94 10.57
C LEU A 40 7.21 -7.74 11.49
N THR A 41 7.34 -8.01 12.78
CA THR A 41 7.78 -7.06 13.80
C THR A 41 9.05 -7.59 14.45
N PRO A 42 9.88 -6.74 15.07
CA PRO A 42 11.03 -7.20 15.86
C PRO A 42 10.65 -8.29 16.87
N GLU A 43 9.52 -8.14 17.57
CA GLU A 43 9.02 -9.10 18.56
C GLU A 43 8.66 -10.44 17.91
N LEU A 44 8.04 -10.41 16.71
CA LEU A 44 7.69 -11.62 15.99
C LEU A 44 8.92 -12.39 15.50
N VAL A 45 9.92 -11.70 14.96
CA VAL A 45 11.17 -12.33 14.53
C VAL A 45 11.93 -12.90 15.73
N ASN A 46 11.93 -12.18 16.86
CA ASN A 46 12.48 -12.67 18.12
C ASN A 46 11.78 -13.95 18.59
N TYR A 47 10.45 -13.96 18.60
CA TYR A 47 9.65 -15.13 18.96
C TYR A 47 9.98 -16.32 18.08
N LEU A 48 10.02 -16.15 16.76
CA LEU A 48 10.35 -17.22 15.83
C LEU A 48 11.74 -17.81 16.10
N ARG A 49 12.74 -16.96 16.36
CA ARG A 49 14.09 -17.43 16.69
C ARG A 49 14.12 -18.17 18.04
N VAL A 50 13.52 -17.58 19.06
CA VAL A 50 13.54 -18.14 20.42
C VAL A 50 12.74 -19.44 20.49
N GLU A 51 11.66 -19.58 19.74
CA GLU A 51 10.81 -20.77 19.81
C GLU A 51 11.34 -21.91 18.94
N PHE A 52 11.81 -21.62 17.72
CA PHE A 52 12.10 -22.67 16.73
C PHE A 52 13.58 -22.88 16.41
N LEU A 53 14.48 -21.97 16.82
CA LEU A 53 15.88 -21.95 16.38
C LEU A 53 16.91 -22.05 17.51
N ARG A 54 16.51 -22.51 18.70
CA ARG A 54 17.42 -22.67 19.84
C ARG A 54 18.58 -23.61 19.51
N ASP A 55 18.27 -24.72 18.85
CA ASP A 55 19.26 -25.77 18.54
C ASP A 55 20.12 -25.41 17.31
N GLU A 56 19.67 -24.44 16.49
CA GLU A 56 20.34 -24.00 15.26
C GLU A 56 21.41 -22.92 15.49
N ASN A 57 21.67 -22.54 16.76
CA ASN A 57 22.65 -21.53 17.16
C ASN A 57 22.51 -20.19 16.42
N VAL A 58 21.28 -19.78 16.08
CA VAL A 58 21.02 -18.51 15.40
C VAL A 58 21.25 -17.35 16.39
N PRO A 59 22.18 -16.42 16.12
CA PRO A 59 22.50 -15.36 17.05
C PRO A 59 21.36 -14.34 17.13
N TRP A 60 21.22 -13.67 18.28
CA TRP A 60 20.17 -12.67 18.49
C TRP A 60 20.25 -11.50 17.49
N VAL A 61 21.46 -11.16 17.02
CA VAL A 61 21.67 -10.10 16.01
C VAL A 61 21.06 -10.44 14.66
N ALA A 62 20.81 -11.73 14.38
CA ALA A 62 20.19 -12.18 13.13
C ALA A 62 18.80 -11.59 12.90
N GLU A 63 18.08 -11.24 13.98
CA GLU A 63 16.76 -10.61 13.91
C GLU A 63 16.86 -9.24 13.20
N VAL A 64 17.81 -8.41 13.65
CA VAL A 64 18.04 -7.06 13.09
C VAL A 64 18.67 -7.16 11.71
N ASP A 65 19.64 -8.06 11.53
CA ASP A 65 20.27 -8.29 10.23
C ASP A 65 19.25 -8.69 9.17
N LEU A 66 18.26 -9.54 9.50
CA LEU A 66 17.18 -9.92 8.59
C LEU A 66 16.27 -8.74 8.28
N LEU A 67 15.75 -8.04 9.30
CA LEU A 67 14.77 -6.95 9.13
C LEU A 67 15.35 -5.76 8.33
N LEU A 68 16.65 -5.50 8.46
CA LEU A 68 17.33 -4.42 7.77
C LEU A 68 18.06 -4.87 6.48
N SER A 69 17.90 -6.14 6.09
CA SER A 69 18.45 -6.65 4.83
C SER A 69 17.59 -6.28 3.63
N ASP A 70 18.15 -6.47 2.42
CA ASP A 70 17.43 -6.33 1.16
C ASP A 70 16.34 -7.41 0.95
N LEU A 71 16.21 -8.39 1.86
CA LEU A 71 15.10 -9.35 1.84
C LEU A 71 13.80 -8.73 2.35
N CYS A 72 13.91 -7.71 3.20
CA CYS A 72 12.81 -7.07 3.89
C CYS A 72 12.61 -5.63 3.43
N ARG A 73 11.38 -5.14 3.55
CA ARG A 73 11.03 -3.73 3.34
C ARG A 73 10.20 -3.23 4.50
N GLN A 74 10.56 -2.06 5.03
CA GLN A 74 9.75 -1.41 6.05
C GLN A 74 8.48 -0.82 5.41
N VAL A 75 7.32 -1.19 5.95
CA VAL A 75 5.99 -0.76 5.48
C VAL A 75 5.24 0.10 6.50
N GLY A 76 5.75 0.21 7.71
CA GLY A 76 5.20 1.05 8.77
C GLY A 76 6.17 1.18 9.95
N TYR A 77 5.72 1.83 11.02
CA TYR A 77 6.48 1.90 12.27
C TYR A 77 6.67 0.47 12.82
N GLU A 78 7.94 0.01 12.87
CA GLU A 78 8.32 -1.34 13.29
C GLU A 78 7.63 -2.49 12.54
N LEU A 79 7.09 -2.21 11.35
CA LEU A 79 6.42 -3.18 10.48
C LEU A 79 7.21 -3.41 9.20
N TYR A 80 7.49 -4.68 8.90
CA TYR A 80 8.29 -5.10 7.76
C TYR A 80 7.58 -6.19 6.95
N THR A 81 7.87 -6.29 5.66
CA THR A 81 7.43 -7.40 4.80
C THR A 81 8.63 -7.99 4.08
N ILE A 82 8.61 -9.31 3.86
CA ILE A 82 9.54 -9.96 2.92
C ILE A 82 8.99 -9.73 1.52
N ASP A 83 9.87 -9.42 0.56
CA ASP A 83 9.46 -9.24 -0.84
C ASP A 83 8.74 -10.49 -1.38
N THR A 84 7.66 -10.32 -2.15
CA THR A 84 6.79 -11.41 -2.63
C THR A 84 7.58 -12.54 -3.32
N ALA A 85 8.54 -12.21 -4.19
CA ALA A 85 9.30 -13.23 -4.92
C ALA A 85 10.26 -13.98 -3.99
N ILE A 86 10.88 -13.25 -3.06
CA ILE A 86 11.78 -13.79 -2.03
C ILE A 86 11.01 -14.70 -1.08
N ARG A 87 9.86 -14.25 -0.60
CA ARG A 87 8.96 -15.02 0.27
C ARG A 87 8.52 -16.31 -0.40
N ALA A 88 8.07 -16.25 -1.65
CA ALA A 88 7.67 -17.43 -2.41
C ALA A 88 8.82 -18.45 -2.54
N TYR A 89 10.03 -17.99 -2.86
CA TYR A 89 11.23 -18.82 -2.89
C TYR A 89 11.54 -19.44 -1.53
N LEU A 90 11.58 -18.64 -0.45
CA LEU A 90 11.86 -19.12 0.90
C LEU A 90 10.86 -20.18 1.36
N LEU A 91 9.57 -20.01 1.04
CA LEU A 91 8.52 -20.99 1.39
C LEU A 91 8.66 -22.29 0.59
N GLU A 92 9.01 -22.21 -0.69
CA GLU A 92 9.27 -23.39 -1.53
C GLU A 92 10.46 -24.19 -0.98
N GLU A 93 11.57 -23.50 -0.67
CA GLU A 93 12.77 -24.11 -0.13
C GLU A 93 12.56 -24.65 1.30
N MET A 94 11.81 -23.94 2.14
CA MET A 94 11.40 -24.41 3.46
C MET A 94 10.61 -25.72 3.34
N LYS A 95 9.64 -25.77 2.44
CA LYS A 95 8.83 -26.98 2.19
C LYS A 95 9.69 -28.15 1.72
N ARG A 96 10.69 -27.87 0.88
CA ARG A 96 11.64 -28.88 0.36
C ARG A 96 12.58 -29.40 1.44
N GLU A 97 13.12 -28.52 2.29
CA GLU A 97 14.18 -28.85 3.25
C GLU A 97 13.65 -29.30 4.62
N LEU A 98 12.61 -28.64 5.12
CA LEU A 98 12.02 -28.90 6.44
C LEU A 98 10.71 -29.69 6.38
N GLY A 99 10.07 -29.74 5.21
CA GLY A 99 8.80 -30.45 5.02
C GLY A 99 7.57 -29.65 5.47
N ILE A 100 6.41 -30.06 4.97
CA ILE A 100 5.13 -29.40 5.28
C ILE A 100 4.73 -29.52 6.75
N GLU A 101 5.09 -30.62 7.42
CA GLU A 101 4.78 -30.85 8.84
C GLU A 101 5.42 -29.77 9.72
N ARG A 102 6.66 -29.37 9.42
CA ARG A 102 7.35 -28.30 10.17
C ARG A 102 6.72 -26.94 9.92
N MET A 103 6.30 -26.65 8.69
CA MET A 103 5.57 -25.41 8.37
C MET A 103 4.25 -25.34 9.16
N GLN A 104 3.52 -26.46 9.25
CA GLN A 104 2.28 -26.57 10.01
C GLN A 104 2.48 -26.37 11.51
N GLU A 105 3.55 -26.93 12.08
CA GLU A 105 3.90 -26.73 13.50
C GLU A 105 4.09 -25.23 13.81
N VAL A 106 4.85 -24.53 12.98
CA VAL A 106 5.11 -23.10 13.16
C VAL A 106 3.84 -22.28 12.98
N ALA A 107 3.06 -22.60 11.93
CA ALA A 107 1.79 -21.95 11.66
C ALA A 107 0.81 -22.07 12.84
N LYS A 108 0.72 -23.25 13.48
CA LYS A 108 -0.11 -23.46 14.68
C LYS A 108 0.31 -22.52 15.82
N SER A 109 1.60 -22.42 16.09
CA SER A 109 2.13 -21.53 17.11
C SER A 109 1.92 -20.05 16.78
N LEU A 110 2.06 -19.68 15.50
CA LEU A 110 1.82 -18.32 15.00
C LEU A 110 0.37 -17.86 15.24
N ILE A 111 -0.64 -18.72 15.04
CA ILE A 111 -2.05 -18.35 15.26
C ILE A 111 -2.27 -17.82 16.69
N GLY A 112 -1.72 -18.50 17.69
CA GLY A 112 -1.84 -18.10 19.09
C GLY A 112 -1.06 -16.82 19.40
N TYR A 113 0.16 -16.72 18.88
CA TYR A 113 1.05 -15.61 19.15
C TYR A 113 0.62 -14.31 18.44
N ILE A 114 0.15 -14.39 17.20
CA ILE A 114 -0.44 -13.25 16.46
C ILE A 114 -1.61 -12.67 17.25
N ARG A 115 -2.51 -13.52 17.78
CA ARG A 115 -3.62 -13.02 18.60
C ARG A 115 -3.14 -12.23 19.83
N TYR A 116 -2.07 -12.70 20.48
CA TYR A 116 -1.48 -12.02 21.64
C TYR A 116 -0.79 -10.71 21.25
N LEU A 117 0.05 -10.72 20.21
CA LEU A 117 0.78 -9.53 19.74
C LEU A 117 -0.17 -8.39 19.41
N PHE A 118 -1.25 -8.68 18.71
CA PHE A 118 -2.17 -7.65 18.24
C PHE A 118 -3.09 -7.10 19.34
N GLN A 119 -3.31 -7.85 20.42
CA GLN A 119 -3.99 -7.30 21.60
C GLN A 119 -3.12 -6.26 22.32
N ASN A 120 -1.81 -6.31 22.13
CA ASN A 120 -0.85 -5.44 22.82
C ASN A 120 -0.25 -4.34 21.92
N ASN A 121 -0.44 -4.42 20.60
CA ASN A 121 0.10 -3.46 19.62
C ASN A 121 -1.03 -2.65 18.97
N SER A 122 -1.12 -1.36 19.27
CA SER A 122 -2.20 -0.46 18.80
C SER A 122 -2.05 0.04 17.35
N TYR A 123 -0.95 -0.30 16.67
CA TYR A 123 -0.62 0.24 15.35
C TYR A 123 -0.96 -0.70 14.17
N ILE A 124 -1.49 -1.90 14.42
CA ILE A 124 -1.90 -2.83 13.36
C ILE A 124 -3.42 -2.87 13.22
N SER A 125 -3.93 -2.72 12.00
CA SER A 125 -5.37 -2.68 11.71
C SER A 125 -6.03 -4.06 11.79
N ALA A 126 -7.35 -4.08 11.97
CA ALA A 126 -8.14 -5.32 11.95
C ALA A 126 -8.01 -6.10 10.63
N LYS A 127 -7.86 -5.40 9.50
CA LYS A 127 -7.69 -6.02 8.17
C LYS A 127 -6.32 -6.67 8.01
N GLU A 128 -5.27 -6.08 8.57
CA GLU A 128 -3.92 -6.66 8.59
C GLU A 128 -3.85 -7.85 9.54
N LEU A 129 -4.51 -7.77 10.70
CA LEU A 129 -4.65 -8.91 11.62
C LEU A 129 -5.32 -10.09 10.92
N GLN A 130 -6.42 -9.85 10.22
CA GLN A 130 -7.12 -10.89 9.47
C GLN A 130 -6.20 -11.53 8.42
N ALA A 131 -5.46 -10.72 7.64
CA ALA A 131 -4.52 -11.23 6.67
C ALA A 131 -3.42 -12.09 7.31
N GLN A 132 -2.88 -11.68 8.47
CA GLN A 132 -1.91 -12.50 9.21
C GLN A 132 -2.50 -13.82 9.70
N GLN A 133 -3.74 -13.81 10.19
CA GLN A 133 -4.42 -15.03 10.63
C GLN A 133 -4.60 -16.00 9.48
N TRP A 134 -5.08 -15.52 8.32
CA TRP A 134 -5.19 -16.34 7.12
C TRP A 134 -3.85 -16.92 6.68
N ALA A 135 -2.77 -16.14 6.75
CA ALA A 135 -1.43 -16.58 6.39
C ALA A 135 -0.95 -17.76 7.24
N ALA A 136 -1.28 -17.79 8.53
CA ALA A 136 -0.98 -18.94 9.37
C ALA A 136 -1.97 -20.09 9.15
N MET A 137 -3.26 -19.79 9.07
CA MET A 137 -4.32 -20.80 8.95
C MET A 137 -4.25 -21.60 7.65
N VAL A 138 -3.83 -21.01 6.53
CA VAL A 138 -3.82 -21.69 5.22
C VAL A 138 -2.94 -22.95 5.18
N TYR A 139 -1.93 -23.04 6.04
CA TYR A 139 -1.07 -24.21 6.15
C TYR A 139 -1.75 -25.40 6.82
N LEU A 140 -2.83 -25.17 7.59
CA LEU A 140 -3.55 -26.19 8.34
C LEU A 140 -4.73 -26.70 7.53
N GLU A 141 -4.82 -28.01 7.32
CA GLU A 141 -5.87 -28.60 6.49
C GLU A 141 -7.26 -28.32 7.06
N GLU A 142 -7.41 -28.33 8.38
CA GLU A 142 -8.65 -28.14 9.10
C GLU A 142 -9.22 -26.71 9.00
N THR A 143 -8.39 -25.70 8.74
CA THR A 143 -8.83 -24.29 8.64
C THR A 143 -8.67 -23.72 7.23
N ARG A 144 -8.03 -24.43 6.30
CA ARG A 144 -7.82 -23.95 4.93
C ARG A 144 -9.12 -23.63 4.19
N GLU A 145 -10.13 -24.48 4.31
CA GLU A 145 -11.45 -24.21 3.71
C GLU A 145 -12.10 -22.96 4.31
N GLN A 146 -11.94 -22.75 5.62
CA GLN A 146 -12.42 -21.54 6.29
C GLN A 146 -11.72 -20.28 5.74
N VAL A 147 -10.40 -20.32 5.53
CA VAL A 147 -9.67 -19.19 4.91
C VAL A 147 -10.21 -18.90 3.51
N VAL A 148 -10.41 -19.93 2.69
CA VAL A 148 -10.99 -19.79 1.34
C VAL A 148 -12.38 -19.17 1.39
N ARG A 149 -13.22 -19.62 2.32
CA ARG A 149 -14.56 -19.08 2.55
C ARG A 149 -14.52 -17.61 2.94
N GLU A 150 -13.72 -17.24 3.94
CA GLU A 150 -13.63 -15.86 4.42
C GLU A 150 -13.08 -14.90 3.35
N ILE A 151 -12.11 -15.35 2.54
CA ILE A 151 -11.63 -14.57 1.39
C ILE A 151 -12.74 -14.41 0.34
N ALA A 152 -13.46 -15.49 0.02
CA ALA A 152 -14.52 -15.47 -0.99
C ALA A 152 -15.72 -14.62 -0.56
N GLU A 153 -16.15 -14.71 0.70
CA GLU A 153 -17.16 -13.83 1.29
C GLU A 153 -16.68 -12.37 1.31
N GLY A 154 -15.39 -12.14 1.54
CA GLY A 154 -14.76 -10.84 1.39
C GLY A 154 -14.94 -10.26 -0.01
N PHE A 155 -14.74 -11.07 -1.06
CA PHE A 155 -15.00 -10.69 -2.44
C PHE A 155 -16.51 -10.49 -2.72
N GLU A 156 -17.39 -11.34 -2.18
CA GLU A 156 -18.85 -11.26 -2.39
C GLU A 156 -19.47 -10.02 -1.73
N SER A 157 -18.97 -9.62 -0.56
CA SER A 157 -19.44 -8.44 0.18
C SER A 157 -19.37 -7.14 -0.64
N TYR A 158 -18.54 -7.12 -1.69
CA TYR A 158 -18.49 -6.03 -2.65
C TYR A 158 -19.64 -6.04 -3.67
N GLY A 159 -20.07 -7.23 -4.14
CA GLY A 159 -21.11 -7.35 -5.17
C GLY A 159 -22.54 -7.03 -4.70
N THR A 160 -22.77 -6.97 -3.38
CA THR A 160 -24.10 -6.79 -2.79
C THR A 160 -24.36 -5.38 -2.25
N SER A 161 -23.33 -4.56 -2.04
CA SER A 161 -23.47 -3.20 -1.49
C SER A 161 -23.72 -2.16 -2.58
N ALA A 162 -24.95 -2.12 -3.10
CA ALA A 162 -25.42 -1.14 -4.10
C ALA A 162 -25.49 0.33 -3.62
N ILE A 163 -24.81 0.71 -2.52
CA ILE A 163 -25.00 2.01 -1.84
C ILE A 163 -23.68 2.81 -1.65
N GLY A 164 -22.51 2.31 -2.07
CA GLY A 164 -21.25 3.06 -1.94
C GLY A 164 -20.35 2.95 -3.18
N LYS A 165 -20.44 3.92 -4.09
CA LYS A 165 -19.71 3.95 -5.37
C LYS A 165 -18.18 4.04 -5.19
N GLY A 166 -17.46 3.11 -5.81
CA GLY A 166 -16.19 3.38 -6.49
C GLY A 166 -14.91 2.81 -5.88
N LEU A 167 -14.26 3.54 -4.97
CA LEU A 167 -12.80 3.41 -4.74
C LEU A 167 -12.39 2.62 -3.49
N VAL A 168 -13.10 2.76 -2.37
CA VAL A 168 -12.82 2.00 -1.13
C VAL A 168 -12.89 0.50 -1.39
N ASN A 169 -13.87 0.12 -2.21
CA ASN A 169 -14.09 -1.27 -2.53
C ASN A 169 -13.07 -1.83 -3.54
N LEU A 170 -12.58 -1.01 -4.47
CA LEU A 170 -11.51 -1.40 -5.40
C LEU A 170 -10.20 -1.69 -4.66
N ALA A 171 -9.82 -0.84 -3.70
CA ALA A 171 -8.63 -1.06 -2.88
C ALA A 171 -8.78 -2.33 -2.01
N ASP A 172 -9.97 -2.60 -1.48
CA ASP A 172 -10.24 -3.82 -0.73
C ASP A 172 -10.20 -5.08 -1.61
N LEU A 173 -10.71 -5.01 -2.84
CA LEU A 173 -10.56 -6.08 -3.83
C LEU A 173 -9.10 -6.31 -4.23
N ALA A 174 -8.34 -5.24 -4.46
CA ALA A 174 -6.91 -5.30 -4.77
C ALA A 174 -6.15 -5.97 -3.63
N ARG A 175 -6.46 -5.58 -2.39
CA ARG A 175 -5.90 -6.17 -1.16
C ARG A 175 -6.23 -7.65 -1.06
N LEU A 176 -7.50 -8.04 -1.22
CA LEU A 176 -7.91 -9.45 -1.17
C LEU A 176 -7.24 -10.27 -2.28
N ALA A 177 -7.13 -9.72 -3.48
CA ALA A 177 -6.47 -10.39 -4.60
C ALA A 177 -4.96 -10.56 -4.37
N ASN A 178 -4.29 -9.55 -3.81
CA ASN A 178 -2.89 -9.63 -3.42
C ASN A 178 -2.67 -10.66 -2.30
N ILE A 179 -3.52 -10.67 -1.26
CA ILE A 179 -3.45 -11.70 -0.20
C ILE A 179 -3.66 -13.09 -0.80
N THR A 180 -4.67 -13.27 -1.63
CA THR A 180 -4.94 -14.56 -2.30
C THR A 180 -3.72 -15.03 -3.10
N LYS A 181 -3.04 -14.11 -3.79
CA LYS A 181 -1.80 -14.40 -4.52
C LYS A 181 -0.65 -14.79 -3.59
N GLU A 182 -0.46 -14.10 -2.47
CA GLU A 182 0.56 -14.43 -1.46
C GLU A 182 0.33 -15.81 -0.82
N LEU A 183 -0.93 -16.27 -0.76
CA LEU A 183 -1.31 -17.57 -0.22
C LEU A 183 -1.41 -18.67 -1.29
N ALA A 184 -1.18 -18.34 -2.56
CA ALA A 184 -1.35 -19.25 -3.68
C ALA A 184 -0.65 -20.62 -3.55
N PRO A 185 0.58 -20.73 -2.99
CA PRO A 185 1.24 -22.03 -2.84
C PRO A 185 0.44 -23.06 -2.04
N GLU A 186 -0.38 -22.61 -1.08
CA GLU A 186 -1.19 -23.48 -0.23
C GLU A 186 -2.67 -23.54 -0.67
N LEU A 187 -3.05 -22.75 -1.68
CA LEU A 187 -4.40 -22.68 -2.24
C LEU A 187 -4.52 -23.37 -3.61
N ILE A 188 -3.56 -24.22 -3.99
CA ILE A 188 -3.52 -24.86 -5.32
C ILE A 188 -4.76 -25.71 -5.64
N ASN A 189 -5.42 -26.25 -4.61
CA ASN A 189 -6.66 -27.02 -4.76
C ASN A 189 -7.91 -26.14 -4.96
N TYR A 190 -7.78 -24.82 -4.84
CA TYR A 190 -8.85 -23.82 -4.99
C TYR A 190 -8.58 -22.93 -6.20
N GLN A 191 -8.26 -23.55 -7.34
CA GLN A 191 -7.85 -22.84 -8.57
C GLN A 191 -8.85 -21.77 -9.02
N ASN A 192 -10.16 -22.00 -8.85
CA ASN A 192 -11.17 -21.00 -9.21
C ASN A 192 -11.04 -19.70 -8.39
N LEU A 193 -10.61 -19.78 -7.13
CA LEU A 193 -10.34 -18.59 -6.30
C LEU A 193 -9.08 -17.85 -6.79
N LEU A 194 -8.03 -18.59 -7.12
CA LEU A 194 -6.80 -18.03 -7.67
C LEU A 194 -7.03 -17.35 -9.02
N ASP A 195 -7.81 -18.00 -9.89
CA ASP A 195 -8.20 -17.46 -11.19
C ASP A 195 -9.02 -16.18 -11.01
N TYR A 196 -10.03 -16.22 -10.12
CA TYR A 196 -10.86 -15.04 -9.80
C TYR A 196 -10.02 -13.87 -9.30
N ALA A 197 -9.17 -14.09 -8.28
CA ALA A 197 -8.27 -13.07 -7.75
C ALA A 197 -7.30 -12.55 -8.83
N GLY A 198 -6.84 -13.41 -9.74
CA GLY A 198 -6.03 -13.03 -10.89
C GLY A 198 -6.75 -12.12 -11.86
N VAL A 199 -8.03 -12.39 -12.14
CA VAL A 199 -8.88 -11.51 -12.96
C VAL A 199 -9.13 -10.18 -12.25
N VAL A 200 -9.53 -10.20 -10.98
CA VAL A 200 -9.71 -8.99 -10.16
C VAL A 200 -8.45 -8.12 -10.16
N SER A 201 -7.27 -8.72 -9.97
CA SER A 201 -6.00 -7.98 -10.02
C SER A 201 -5.77 -7.26 -11.36
N LYS A 202 -6.15 -7.89 -12.48
CA LYS A 202 -6.04 -7.28 -13.82
C LYS A 202 -7.07 -6.17 -14.00
N VAL A 203 -8.30 -6.38 -13.53
CA VAL A 203 -9.38 -5.39 -13.56
C VAL A 203 -8.97 -4.12 -12.82
N VAL A 204 -8.41 -4.27 -11.61
CA VAL A 204 -7.92 -3.15 -10.81
C VAL A 204 -6.72 -2.46 -11.49
N ALA A 205 -5.78 -3.22 -12.06
CA ALA A 205 -4.51 -2.66 -12.55
C ALA A 205 -4.58 -2.01 -13.94
N ASN A 206 -5.35 -2.55 -14.89
CA ASN A 206 -5.58 -2.00 -16.23
C ASN A 206 -6.67 -2.80 -16.97
N ALA A 207 -7.87 -2.23 -17.07
CA ALA A 207 -9.04 -2.92 -17.62
C ALA A 207 -9.01 -3.20 -19.15
N SER A 208 -8.02 -2.66 -19.87
CA SER A 208 -7.90 -2.72 -21.34
C SER A 208 -7.34 -4.03 -21.90
N GLU A 209 -6.81 -4.95 -21.08
CA GLU A 209 -6.20 -6.22 -21.52
C GLU A 209 -7.04 -7.48 -21.19
N ILE A 210 -8.27 -7.30 -20.72
CA ILE A 210 -9.08 -8.40 -20.19
C ILE A 210 -9.96 -8.98 -21.29
N LYS A 211 -9.95 -10.31 -21.42
CA LYS A 211 -10.84 -11.01 -22.35
C LYS A 211 -12.28 -10.93 -21.82
N HIS A 212 -13.22 -10.60 -22.71
CA HIS A 212 -14.66 -10.57 -22.37
C HIS A 212 -15.17 -11.88 -21.74
N GLU A 213 -14.59 -13.02 -22.11
CA GLU A 213 -14.95 -14.34 -21.57
C GLU A 213 -14.61 -14.46 -20.07
N ASP A 214 -13.51 -13.86 -19.62
CA ASP A 214 -13.06 -13.95 -18.22
C ASP A 214 -13.92 -13.08 -17.29
N ILE A 215 -14.53 -12.02 -17.83
CA ILE A 215 -15.41 -11.08 -17.13
C ILE A 215 -16.81 -11.68 -16.92
N LYS A 216 -17.36 -12.35 -17.93
CA LYS A 216 -18.70 -12.96 -17.88
C LYS A 216 -18.71 -14.34 -17.23
N ARG A 217 -17.54 -14.91 -16.95
CA ARG A 217 -17.40 -16.22 -16.33
C ARG A 217 -17.86 -16.18 -14.86
N SER A 218 -18.53 -17.24 -14.46
CA SER A 218 -18.81 -17.49 -13.05
C SER A 218 -17.79 -18.46 -12.46
N TYR A 219 -17.34 -18.17 -11.24
CA TYR A 219 -16.29 -18.91 -10.54
C TYR A 219 -16.90 -19.61 -9.33
N GLN A 220 -17.07 -20.93 -9.42
CA GLN A 220 -17.51 -21.73 -8.28
C GLN A 220 -16.33 -21.91 -7.30
N ILE A 221 -16.38 -21.27 -6.14
CA ILE A 221 -15.28 -21.29 -5.17
C ILE A 221 -15.43 -22.45 -4.18
N LEU A 222 -16.60 -22.52 -3.55
CA LEU A 222 -17.05 -23.59 -2.66
C LEU A 222 -18.45 -24.06 -3.12
N PRO A 223 -18.98 -25.21 -2.68
CA PRO A 223 -20.29 -25.69 -3.13
C PRO A 223 -21.43 -24.68 -2.97
N ASP A 224 -21.31 -23.77 -2.00
CA ASP A 224 -22.28 -22.76 -1.63
C ASP A 224 -21.87 -21.31 -1.98
N ILE A 225 -20.66 -21.10 -2.56
CA ILE A 225 -20.16 -19.76 -2.91
C ILE A 225 -19.77 -19.71 -4.39
N GLU A 226 -20.45 -18.84 -5.13
CA GLU A 226 -20.23 -18.55 -6.55
C GLU A 226 -19.90 -17.06 -6.72
N LEU A 227 -18.74 -16.75 -7.29
CA LEU A 227 -18.30 -15.37 -7.51
C LEU A 227 -18.38 -14.96 -8.98
N ARG A 228 -18.72 -13.69 -9.22
CA ARG A 228 -18.69 -13.05 -10.54
C ARG A 228 -17.94 -11.74 -10.45
N ILE A 229 -17.38 -11.30 -11.58
CA ILE A 229 -16.82 -9.95 -11.66
C ILE A 229 -17.99 -8.97 -11.66
N PRO A 230 -18.03 -8.00 -10.74
CA PRO A 230 -19.11 -7.02 -10.68
C PRO A 230 -19.16 -6.19 -11.97
N ASP A 231 -20.36 -5.97 -12.48
CA ASP A 231 -20.60 -5.22 -13.72
C ASP A 231 -20.02 -3.80 -13.65
N ASP A 232 -20.03 -3.18 -12.45
CA ASP A 232 -19.47 -1.85 -12.18
C ASP A 232 -17.95 -1.75 -12.38
N LEU A 233 -17.24 -2.88 -12.45
CA LEU A 233 -15.80 -2.94 -12.72
C LEU A 233 -15.46 -3.22 -14.19
N VAL A 234 -16.48 -3.40 -15.03
CA VAL A 234 -16.31 -3.66 -16.45
C VAL A 234 -16.17 -2.31 -17.17
N PRO A 235 -15.06 -2.04 -17.86
CA PRO A 235 -14.88 -0.77 -18.56
C PRO A 235 -15.94 -0.61 -19.67
N ASP A 236 -16.54 0.58 -19.79
CA ASP A 236 -17.68 0.91 -20.68
C ASP A 236 -17.46 0.52 -22.15
N ASN A 237 -16.20 0.54 -22.58
CA ASN A 237 -15.72 0.13 -23.90
C ASN A 237 -15.85 -1.39 -24.19
N LEU A 238 -16.22 -2.20 -23.20
CA LEU A 238 -16.56 -3.62 -23.34
C LEU A 238 -18.07 -3.88 -23.25
N ILE A 239 -18.89 -2.83 -23.06
CA ILE A 239 -20.34 -2.95 -22.79
C ILE A 239 -21.21 -2.72 -24.05
N SER A 240 -20.70 -2.20 -25.16
CA SER A 240 -21.56 -1.82 -26.31
C SER A 240 -21.16 -2.42 -27.67
N ASP A 241 -21.90 -3.46 -28.08
CA ASP A 241 -22.35 -3.59 -29.47
C ASP A 241 -23.38 -2.46 -29.74
N ASN A 242 -23.04 -1.53 -30.64
CA ASN A 242 -23.83 -0.40 -31.17
C ASN A 242 -23.96 0.88 -30.30
N LEU A 243 -23.40 2.02 -30.75
CA LEU A 243 -24.11 3.05 -31.54
C LEU A 243 -23.22 4.27 -31.85
N GLN A 244 -23.56 4.93 -32.95
CA GLN A 244 -22.85 6.00 -33.67
C GLN A 244 -22.99 7.41 -33.04
N GLN A 245 -21.97 8.25 -33.29
CA GLN A 245 -21.97 9.70 -33.53
C GLN A 245 -22.67 10.68 -32.56
N LEU A 246 -21.89 11.62 -31.99
CA LEU A 246 -22.04 13.07 -32.26
C LEU A 246 -20.89 13.88 -31.61
N GLU A 247 -20.16 14.63 -32.44
CA GLU A 247 -19.14 15.62 -32.08
C GLU A 247 -19.73 17.03 -31.81
N LEU A 248 -18.85 17.88 -31.25
CA LEU A 248 -18.85 19.36 -31.10
C LEU A 248 -19.51 19.93 -29.82
N SER A 249 -18.90 20.82 -29.03
CA SER A 249 -17.63 21.58 -29.17
C SER A 249 -17.29 22.34 -27.88
N THR A 250 -15.98 22.38 -27.56
CA THR A 250 -15.20 23.49 -26.93
C THR A 250 -15.58 24.05 -25.55
N SER A 251 -14.74 23.79 -24.55
CA SER A 251 -13.82 24.79 -23.97
C SER A 251 -12.69 24.07 -23.20
N ALA A 252 -11.49 24.62 -23.29
CA ALA A 252 -10.24 23.95 -22.94
C ALA A 252 -10.02 23.80 -21.43
N SER A 253 -9.80 22.56 -20.99
CA SER A 253 -9.10 22.21 -19.74
C SER A 253 -8.13 21.08 -20.07
N ILE A 254 -6.84 21.37 -19.98
CA ILE A 254 -5.74 20.49 -20.37
C ILE A 254 -5.59 19.36 -19.33
N SER A 255 -5.97 18.16 -19.78
CA SER A 255 -5.33 16.84 -19.62
C SER A 255 -4.91 16.32 -18.24
N GLU A 256 -5.57 15.22 -17.85
CA GLU A 256 -4.95 13.91 -17.55
C GLU A 256 -3.60 13.91 -16.81
N PHE A 257 -3.64 13.78 -15.49
CA PHE A 257 -2.53 13.17 -14.75
C PHE A 257 -2.73 11.65 -14.73
N ILE A 258 -1.99 10.99 -15.60
CA ILE A 258 -1.71 9.56 -15.59
C ILE A 258 -1.09 9.20 -14.23
N SER A 259 -1.67 8.21 -13.54
CA SER A 259 -1.02 7.60 -12.37
C SER A 259 0.36 7.06 -12.77
N PRO A 260 1.47 7.57 -12.18
CA PRO A 260 2.82 7.21 -12.60
C PRO A 260 3.21 5.78 -12.17
N PHE A 261 2.34 5.06 -11.45
CA PHE A 261 2.59 3.68 -11.00
C PHE A 261 2.00 2.62 -11.95
N SER A 262 1.32 3.01 -13.02
CA SER A 262 0.70 2.10 -13.98
C SER A 262 1.62 1.80 -15.17
N ARG A 263 2.77 1.15 -14.94
CA ARG A 263 3.47 0.39 -15.99
C ARG A 263 4.33 -0.73 -15.39
N LYS A 264 3.84 -1.96 -15.48
CA LYS A 264 4.72 -3.14 -15.51
C LYS A 264 5.50 -3.10 -16.83
N ALA A 265 6.83 -3.25 -16.78
CA ALA A 265 7.50 -4.39 -17.41
C ALA A 265 9.04 -4.33 -17.29
N THR A 266 9.57 -5.38 -16.67
CA THR A 266 10.72 -6.21 -17.09
C THR A 266 12.09 -5.57 -17.33
N GLY A 267 13.07 -6.13 -16.60
CA GLY A 267 14.45 -6.22 -17.05
C GLY A 267 15.43 -5.67 -16.03
N ASN A 268 16.18 -6.59 -15.44
CA ASN A 268 17.40 -6.39 -14.65
C ASN A 268 18.09 -5.07 -15.00
N ASN A 269 18.05 -4.07 -14.13
CA ASN A 269 19.04 -3.01 -14.04
C ASN A 269 18.81 -2.21 -12.77
N SER A 270 19.91 -1.80 -12.16
CA SER A 270 20.08 -0.90 -11.02
C SER A 270 19.46 0.50 -11.22
N ARG A 271 18.15 0.56 -11.46
CA ARG A 271 17.37 1.77 -11.75
C ARG A 271 16.14 1.98 -10.85
N ASP A 272 15.91 1.16 -9.82
CA ASP A 272 14.78 1.40 -8.88
C ASP A 272 14.96 2.66 -8.01
N PHE A 273 16.16 3.25 -7.98
CA PHE A 273 16.42 4.59 -7.42
C PHE A 273 16.15 5.75 -8.40
N PHE A 274 15.95 5.46 -9.70
CA PHE A 274 15.83 6.49 -10.75
C PHE A 274 14.40 7.07 -10.86
N ASP A 275 13.36 6.28 -10.59
CA ASP A 275 11.96 6.74 -10.72
C ASP A 275 11.53 7.74 -9.64
N ARG A 276 12.07 7.62 -8.42
CA ARG A 276 11.74 8.57 -7.34
C ARG A 276 12.38 9.93 -7.54
N GLU A 277 13.58 9.99 -8.13
CA GLU A 277 14.24 11.25 -8.43
C GLU A 277 13.57 12.00 -9.58
N GLU A 278 13.12 11.30 -10.63
CA GLU A 278 12.35 11.93 -11.71
C GLU A 278 11.02 12.48 -11.21
N LEU A 279 10.30 11.71 -10.38
CA LEU A 279 9.06 12.16 -9.74
C LEU A 279 9.31 13.37 -8.83
N LEU A 280 10.34 13.33 -7.97
CA LEU A 280 10.71 14.47 -7.14
C LEU A 280 11.08 15.69 -7.99
N GLN A 281 11.79 15.49 -9.10
CA GLN A 281 12.14 16.57 -10.03
C GLN A 281 10.89 17.21 -10.62
N GLN A 282 9.88 16.43 -11.05
CA GLN A 282 8.60 16.93 -11.53
C GLN A 282 7.83 17.69 -10.43
N ILE A 283 7.77 17.13 -9.22
CA ILE A 283 7.14 17.77 -8.05
C ILE A 283 7.78 19.12 -7.78
N PHE A 284 9.11 19.20 -7.73
CA PHE A 284 9.80 20.46 -7.47
C PHE A 284 9.66 21.48 -8.61
N GLN A 285 9.53 21.05 -9.87
CA GLN A 285 9.21 21.95 -10.98
C GLN A 285 7.82 22.57 -10.83
N ILE A 286 6.80 21.79 -10.46
CA ILE A 286 5.44 22.29 -10.23
C ILE A 286 5.43 23.25 -9.03
N LEU A 287 6.11 22.91 -7.93
CA LEU A 287 6.24 23.79 -6.76
C LEU A 287 6.96 25.10 -7.09
N ALA A 288 8.00 25.04 -7.93
CA ALA A 288 8.74 26.23 -8.38
C ALA A 288 7.87 27.17 -9.23
N GLN A 289 6.90 26.61 -9.97
CA GLN A 289 5.90 27.38 -10.71
C GLN A 289 4.73 27.87 -9.82
N GLY A 290 4.75 27.54 -8.52
CA GLY A 290 3.71 27.93 -7.58
C GLY A 290 2.46 27.06 -7.62
N GLY A 291 2.53 25.86 -8.21
CA GLY A 291 1.43 24.89 -8.23
C GLY A 291 1.23 24.17 -6.90
N ASN A 292 0.03 23.63 -6.72
CA ASN A 292 -0.32 22.68 -5.67
C ASN A 292 -0.31 21.26 -6.27
N ILE A 293 0.00 20.25 -5.46
CA ILE A 293 0.20 18.87 -5.92
C ILE A 293 -0.70 17.93 -5.11
N SER A 294 -1.30 16.97 -5.80
CA SER A 294 -2.00 15.85 -5.17
C SER A 294 -1.30 14.55 -5.53
N LEU A 295 -0.79 13.84 -4.52
CA LEU A 295 -0.23 12.50 -4.61
C LEU A 295 -1.33 11.49 -4.31
N VAL A 296 -1.87 10.89 -5.35
CA VAL A 296 -2.95 9.91 -5.25
C VAL A 296 -2.39 8.50 -5.42
N GLY A 297 -2.75 7.60 -4.51
CA GLY A 297 -2.55 6.17 -4.72
C GLY A 297 -2.76 5.34 -3.44
N GLU A 298 -2.65 4.03 -3.54
CA GLU A 298 -2.98 3.11 -2.45
C GLU A 298 -2.13 3.30 -1.18
N SER A 299 -2.59 2.75 -0.06
CA SER A 299 -1.78 2.70 1.18
C SER A 299 -0.45 2.00 0.94
N ALA A 300 0.59 2.42 1.67
CA ALA A 300 1.91 1.80 1.63
C ALA A 300 2.67 1.85 0.27
N ILE A 301 2.23 2.62 -0.72
CA ILE A 301 3.00 2.84 -1.97
C ILE A 301 4.19 3.81 -1.81
N GLY A 302 4.41 4.33 -0.61
CA GLY A 302 5.49 5.26 -0.30
C GLY A 302 5.16 6.75 -0.42
N LYS A 303 3.87 7.15 -0.43
CA LYS A 303 3.46 8.57 -0.42
C LYS A 303 4.04 9.33 0.77
N THR A 304 3.90 8.78 1.98
CA THR A 304 4.47 9.34 3.21
C THR A 304 6.00 9.46 3.12
N SER A 305 6.68 8.45 2.56
CA SER A 305 8.13 8.50 2.32
C SER A 305 8.52 9.62 1.34
N ILE A 306 7.72 9.84 0.29
CA ILE A 306 7.92 10.95 -0.66
C ILE A 306 7.70 12.30 0.02
N LEU A 307 6.65 12.45 0.83
CA LEU A 307 6.42 13.68 1.60
C LEU A 307 7.59 13.99 2.54
N HIS A 308 8.11 13.00 3.26
CA HIS A 308 9.30 13.18 4.10
C HIS A 308 10.54 13.58 3.29
N GLN A 309 10.75 12.96 2.12
CA GLN A 309 11.87 13.30 1.26
C GLN A 309 11.75 14.73 0.71
N ILE A 310 10.53 15.18 0.39
CA ILE A 310 10.24 16.55 -0.02
C ILE A 310 10.52 17.53 1.12
N CYS A 311 10.08 17.24 2.35
CA CYS A 311 10.34 18.10 3.49
C CYS A 311 11.84 18.21 3.81
N ASN A 312 12.58 17.10 3.71
CA ASN A 312 14.01 17.08 3.99
C ASN A 312 14.85 17.83 2.93
N GLN A 313 14.50 17.72 1.65
CA GLN A 313 15.34 18.24 0.56
C GLN A 313 14.80 19.52 -0.09
N GLY A 314 13.53 19.87 0.18
CA GLY A 314 12.80 20.85 -0.62
C GLY A 314 13.32 22.27 -0.51
N LYS A 315 13.79 22.68 0.68
CA LYS A 315 14.35 24.00 0.91
C LYS A 315 15.61 24.24 0.07
N GLU A 316 16.49 23.24 -0.01
CA GLU A 316 17.74 23.33 -0.79
C GLU A 316 17.45 23.24 -2.30
N ARG A 317 16.56 22.34 -2.72
CA ARG A 317 16.20 22.17 -4.13
C ARG A 317 15.50 23.41 -4.70
N LEU A 318 14.51 23.99 -4.02
CA LEU A 318 13.85 25.21 -4.50
C LEU A 318 14.79 26.43 -4.53
N ARG A 319 15.71 26.54 -3.56
CA ARG A 319 16.76 27.57 -3.58
C ARG A 319 17.67 27.43 -4.79
N SER A 320 18.07 26.20 -5.14
CA SER A 320 18.90 25.94 -6.33
C SER A 320 18.19 26.30 -7.64
N MET A 321 16.86 26.33 -7.64
CA MET A 321 16.01 26.73 -8.76
C MET A 321 15.68 28.23 -8.78
N GLY A 322 16.22 29.03 -7.85
CA GLY A 322 16.00 30.48 -7.79
C GLY A 322 14.66 30.92 -7.22
N VAL A 323 13.95 30.03 -6.52
CA VAL A 323 12.65 30.30 -5.89
C VAL A 323 12.86 30.79 -4.46
N LEU A 324 12.00 31.71 -4.01
CA LEU A 324 12.01 32.26 -2.65
C LEU A 324 11.93 31.13 -1.61
N ALA A 325 12.70 31.24 -0.54
CA ALA A 325 12.80 30.19 0.47
C ALA A 325 11.44 29.99 1.17
N ARG A 326 10.78 28.87 0.88
CA ARG A 326 9.61 28.38 1.61
C ARG A 326 10.05 27.36 2.64
N ASP A 327 9.44 27.39 3.82
CA ASP A 327 9.63 26.34 4.82
C ASP A 327 8.70 25.16 4.53
N PHE A 328 9.23 23.95 4.67
CA PHE A 328 8.49 22.73 4.41
C PHE A 328 7.99 22.15 5.72
N VAL A 329 6.70 21.82 5.75
CA VAL A 329 5.99 21.44 6.96
C VAL A 329 5.21 20.17 6.67
N TYR A 330 5.49 19.11 7.42
CA TYR A 330 4.76 17.85 7.33
C TYR A 330 3.63 17.84 8.35
N PHE A 331 2.40 17.58 7.90
CA PHE A 331 1.23 17.55 8.76
C PHE A 331 0.40 16.30 8.47
N ASN A 332 0.38 15.39 9.44
CA ASN A 332 -0.40 14.16 9.39
C ASN A 332 -1.74 14.35 10.12
N LEU A 333 -2.83 14.05 9.43
CA LEU A 333 -4.19 14.25 9.92
C LEU A 333 -4.76 13.05 10.70
N GLN A 334 -4.00 11.96 10.87
CA GLN A 334 -4.46 10.70 11.47
C GLN A 334 -5.06 10.86 12.88
N LEU A 335 -4.50 11.76 13.68
CA LEU A 335 -4.91 12.02 15.06
C LEU A 335 -5.83 13.24 15.20
N VAL A 336 -6.16 13.92 14.10
CA VAL A 336 -6.98 15.13 14.11
C VAL A 336 -8.43 14.72 13.91
N THR A 337 -9.26 14.89 14.93
CA THR A 337 -10.64 14.36 14.94
C THR A 337 -11.72 15.42 14.79
N ASN A 338 -11.38 16.70 14.96
CA ASN A 338 -12.31 17.82 14.87
C ASN A 338 -11.60 19.12 14.46
N GLU A 339 -12.39 20.17 14.20
CA GLU A 339 -11.87 21.46 13.73
C GLU A 339 -10.93 22.15 14.71
N GLU A 340 -11.21 22.06 16.02
CA GLU A 340 -10.39 22.72 17.05
C GLU A 340 -9.01 22.07 17.12
N GLU A 341 -8.96 20.73 17.16
CA GLU A 341 -7.72 19.95 17.07
C GLU A 341 -6.97 20.21 15.77
N PHE A 342 -7.69 20.45 14.65
CA PHE A 342 -7.05 20.81 13.39
C PHE A 342 -6.32 22.15 13.49
N TYR A 343 -6.96 23.18 14.05
CA TYR A 343 -6.30 24.48 14.23
C TYR A 343 -5.15 24.40 15.24
N GLU A 344 -5.30 23.61 16.31
CA GLU A 344 -4.26 23.41 17.31
C GLU A 344 -3.03 22.72 16.69
N ALA A 345 -3.23 21.57 16.06
CA ALA A 345 -2.17 20.82 15.41
C ALA A 345 -1.52 21.61 14.26
N LEU A 346 -2.31 22.29 13.42
CA LEU A 346 -1.78 23.09 12.33
C LEU A 346 -0.94 24.27 12.86
N CYS A 347 -1.39 24.96 13.90
CA CYS A 347 -0.63 26.07 14.48
C CYS A 347 0.68 25.58 15.14
N ASP A 348 0.65 24.43 15.81
CA ASP A 348 1.83 23.82 16.43
C ASP A 348 2.88 23.45 15.39
N VAL A 349 2.49 22.75 14.33
CA VAL A 349 3.40 22.31 13.26
C VAL A 349 3.93 23.50 12.43
N LEU A 350 3.18 24.61 12.35
CA LEU A 350 3.63 25.87 11.73
C LEU A 350 4.44 26.77 12.66
N GLU A 351 4.60 26.40 13.93
CA GLU A 351 5.23 27.19 14.99
C GLU A 351 4.62 28.61 15.12
N ILE A 352 3.29 28.69 15.14
CA ILE A 352 2.54 29.94 15.31
C ILE A 352 1.61 29.88 16.52
N PRO A 353 1.26 31.04 17.12
CA PRO A 353 0.24 31.07 18.18
C PRO A 353 -1.09 30.52 17.65
N PHE A 354 -1.82 29.78 18.51
CA PHE A 354 -3.14 29.27 18.19
C PHE A 354 -4.04 30.38 17.64
N SER A 355 -4.43 30.24 16.38
CA SER A 355 -5.08 31.30 15.59
C SER A 355 -6.20 30.70 14.72
N PRO A 356 -7.39 30.38 15.28
CA PRO A 356 -8.45 29.76 14.50
C PRO A 356 -9.09 30.72 13.47
N GLY A 357 -9.59 30.15 12.38
CA GLY A 357 -10.32 30.86 11.32
C GLY A 357 -9.51 31.99 10.68
N TYR A 358 -10.08 33.19 10.61
CA TYR A 358 -9.41 34.34 9.97
C TYR A 358 -8.13 34.80 10.68
N GLN A 359 -7.93 34.43 11.96
CA GLN A 359 -6.70 34.72 12.67
C GLN A 359 -5.50 33.96 12.05
N LEU A 360 -5.72 32.74 11.55
CA LEU A 360 -4.72 31.95 10.82
C LEU A 360 -4.21 32.71 9.59
N VAL A 361 -5.13 33.25 8.81
CA VAL A 361 -4.84 34.05 7.60
C VAL A 361 -3.94 35.24 7.95
N ARG A 362 -4.18 35.89 9.10
CA ARG A 362 -3.33 37.00 9.57
C ARG A 362 -1.97 36.53 10.06
N ALA A 363 -1.92 35.42 10.79
CA ALA A 363 -0.67 34.86 11.33
C ALA A 363 0.28 34.37 10.22
N LEU A 364 -0.29 33.95 9.09
CA LEU A 364 0.43 33.50 7.90
C LEU A 364 0.88 34.65 6.98
N ARG A 365 0.51 35.91 7.23
CA ARG A 365 0.92 37.03 6.38
C ARG A 365 2.45 37.15 6.30
N ASN A 366 2.96 37.28 5.08
CA ASN A 366 4.39 37.35 4.76
C ASN A 366 5.18 36.09 5.15
N LYS A 367 4.51 34.98 5.47
CA LYS A 367 5.13 33.67 5.64
C LYS A 367 4.74 32.80 4.45
N HIS A 368 5.69 32.01 3.95
CA HIS A 368 5.44 31.11 2.83
C HIS A 368 5.87 29.69 3.22
N TYR A 369 4.90 28.79 3.27
CA TYR A 369 5.10 27.39 3.61
C TYR A 369 4.71 26.47 2.45
N VAL A 370 5.39 25.34 2.37
CA VAL A 370 4.91 24.16 1.64
C VAL A 370 4.38 23.20 2.69
N LEU A 371 3.06 23.01 2.72
CA LEU A 371 2.36 22.15 3.65
C LEU A 371 2.10 20.79 2.99
N CYS A 372 2.80 19.78 3.48
CA CYS A 372 2.65 18.38 3.11
C CYS A 372 1.58 17.74 3.99
N LEU A 373 0.36 17.63 3.47
CA LEU A 373 -0.79 17.03 4.14
C LEU A 373 -0.81 15.52 3.88
N ASP A 374 -0.81 14.71 4.94
CA ASP A 374 -0.94 13.25 4.87
C ASP A 374 -2.26 12.80 5.50
N GLU A 375 -2.80 11.68 5.01
CA GLU A 375 -4.12 11.16 5.37
C GLU A 375 -5.27 12.18 5.21
N ILE A 376 -5.32 12.87 4.07
CA ILE A 376 -6.33 13.92 3.80
C ILE A 376 -7.79 13.44 3.95
N GLU A 377 -8.03 12.14 3.83
CA GLU A 377 -9.35 11.51 4.00
C GLU A 377 -9.92 11.68 5.41
N LYS A 378 -9.07 12.02 6.39
CA LYS A 378 -9.51 12.35 7.75
C LYS A 378 -10.28 13.65 7.82
N LEU A 379 -10.09 14.56 6.85
CA LEU A 379 -10.94 15.73 6.67
C LEU A 379 -12.21 15.32 5.92
N ASP A 380 -13.05 14.49 6.54
CA ASP A 380 -14.36 14.10 6.02
C ASP A 380 -15.49 15.05 6.50
N ASP A 381 -16.63 15.04 5.80
CA ASP A 381 -17.77 15.91 6.10
C ASP A 381 -18.49 15.58 7.42
N SER A 382 -18.16 14.46 8.05
CA SER A 382 -18.81 14.03 9.29
C SER A 382 -18.24 14.73 10.52
N ALA A 383 -16.96 15.09 10.47
CA ALA A 383 -16.23 15.71 11.58
C ALA A 383 -15.75 17.15 11.29
N PHE A 384 -15.70 17.58 10.03
CA PHE A 384 -15.18 18.88 9.61
C PHE A 384 -16.17 19.62 8.71
N THR A 385 -16.42 20.90 9.00
CA THR A 385 -17.28 21.73 8.16
C THR A 385 -16.59 22.05 6.83
N SER A 386 -17.38 22.36 5.80
CA SER A 386 -16.90 22.81 4.48
C SER A 386 -16.01 24.07 4.54
N ASN A 387 -15.94 24.74 5.69
CA ASN A 387 -15.14 25.94 5.91
C ASN A 387 -13.62 25.66 5.93
N ILE A 388 -13.15 24.53 6.46
CA ILE A 388 -11.70 24.25 6.55
C ILE A 388 -11.10 23.99 5.17
N ARG A 389 -11.80 23.24 4.32
CA ARG A 389 -11.36 22.97 2.94
C ARG A 389 -11.32 24.26 2.12
N SER A 390 -12.35 25.07 2.26
CA SER A 390 -12.43 26.39 1.62
C SER A 390 -11.32 27.32 2.11
N LEU A 391 -10.98 27.26 3.40
CA LEU A 391 -9.86 28.00 3.99
C LEU A 391 -8.50 27.54 3.44
N LEU A 392 -8.23 26.23 3.44
CA LEU A 392 -6.98 25.66 2.89
C LEU A 392 -6.81 26.01 1.42
N ARG A 393 -7.88 25.90 0.63
CA ARG A 393 -7.89 26.33 -0.77
C ARG A 393 -7.61 27.82 -0.88
N GLY A 394 -8.32 28.66 -0.11
CA GLY A 394 -8.11 30.11 -0.12
C GLY A 394 -6.70 30.55 0.29
N LEU A 395 -6.03 29.78 1.16
CA LEU A 395 -4.65 30.01 1.58
C LEU A 395 -3.59 29.51 0.57
N ALA A 396 -4.00 28.78 -0.47
CA ALA A 396 -3.11 28.12 -1.42
C ALA A 396 -3.32 28.50 -2.90
N ASP A 397 -4.44 29.15 -3.20
CA ASP A 397 -4.89 29.49 -4.56
C ASP A 397 -4.29 30.80 -5.06
N GLY A 398 -3.04 30.74 -5.54
CA GLY A 398 -2.32 31.88 -6.12
C GLY A 398 -0.80 31.81 -5.91
N ILE A 399 0.01 32.42 -6.77
CA ILE A 399 1.48 32.25 -6.78
C ILE A 399 2.14 32.74 -5.47
N ASP A 400 1.65 33.85 -4.92
CA ASP A 400 2.18 34.53 -3.72
C ASP A 400 1.39 34.22 -2.44
N GLU A 401 0.46 33.27 -2.48
CA GLU A 401 -0.29 32.85 -1.31
C GLU A 401 0.62 32.18 -0.25
N PRO A 402 0.23 32.22 1.04
CA PRO A 402 1.10 31.80 2.13
C PRO A 402 1.33 30.28 2.16
N LEU A 403 0.45 29.48 1.54
CA LEU A 403 0.61 28.04 1.46
C LEU A 403 0.81 27.56 0.02
N LYS A 404 1.63 26.51 -0.11
CA LYS A 404 1.56 25.56 -1.21
C LYS A 404 1.23 24.21 -0.63
N LEU A 405 0.30 23.50 -1.25
CA LEU A 405 -0.19 22.23 -0.73
C LEU A 405 0.44 21.08 -1.53
N ILE A 406 0.94 20.10 -0.78
CA ILE A 406 1.22 18.77 -1.31
C ILE A 406 0.34 17.82 -0.51
N ILE A 407 -0.68 17.27 -1.16
CA ILE A 407 -1.70 16.49 -0.48
C ILE A 407 -1.49 15.03 -0.85
N ALA A 408 -1.29 14.17 0.14
CA ALA A 408 -1.27 12.73 -0.05
C ALA A 408 -2.62 12.14 0.35
N GLY A 409 -3.21 11.37 -0.56
CA GLY A 409 -4.47 10.68 -0.36
C GLY A 409 -4.55 9.40 -1.16
N ARG A 410 -5.52 8.57 -0.83
CA ARG A 410 -5.90 7.35 -1.53
C ARG A 410 -6.84 7.65 -2.69
N SER A 411 -7.58 8.76 -2.59
CA SER A 411 -8.53 9.21 -3.59
C SER A 411 -8.16 10.59 -4.12
N PRO A 412 -8.49 10.88 -5.40
CA PRO A 412 -8.48 12.23 -5.94
C PRO A 412 -9.30 13.23 -5.12
N LEU A 413 -8.89 14.49 -5.13
CA LEU A 413 -9.49 15.53 -4.28
C LEU A 413 -10.92 15.92 -4.72
N ASP A 414 -11.25 15.75 -6.00
CA ASP A 414 -12.59 15.94 -6.56
C ASP A 414 -13.60 14.87 -6.10
N ILE A 415 -13.11 13.78 -5.51
CA ILE A 415 -13.93 12.73 -4.90
C ILE A 415 -14.05 12.93 -3.39
N LEU A 416 -13.03 13.55 -2.78
CA LEU A 416 -13.00 13.86 -1.36
C LEU A 416 -13.72 15.17 -1.00
N PHE A 417 -13.82 16.12 -1.94
CA PHE A 417 -14.26 17.51 -1.72
C PHE A 417 -15.29 18.01 -2.71
#